data_AF-A0A3N5IQW1-F1
#
_entry.id   AF-A0A3N5IQW1-F1
#
_cell.length_a   1.000
_cell.length_b   1.000
_cell.length_c   1.000
_cell.angle_alpha   90.00
_cell.angle_beta   90.00
_cell.angle_gamma   90.00
#
_symmetry.space_group_name_H-M   'P 1'
#
loop_
_entity.id
_entity.type
_entity.pdbx_description
1 polymer ?
#
loop_
_entity_poly.entity_id
_entity_poly.type
_entity_poly.pdbx_seq_one_letter_code
_entity_poly.pdbx_strand_id
1 'polypeptide(L)' 'MDFSFTEEQLLFKEQVLKFARKEIVPRCQEHDLKGEFDYQSFRKL' A
#
# COMPACT_ATOMS: atom_id res chain seq x y z
N MET A 1 11.65 4.20 -27.21
CA MET A 1 11.61 3.47 -25.93
C MET A 1 10.26 3.77 -25.32
N ASP A 2 9.47 2.75 -25.00
CA ASP A 2 8.16 2.95 -24.36
C ASP A 2 8.36 2.97 -22.84
N PHE A 3 7.84 4.02 -22.20
CA PHE A 3 7.89 4.23 -20.75
C PHE A 3 6.52 4.04 -20.09
N SER A 4 5.53 3.63 -20.87
CA SER A 4 4.18 3.36 -20.38
C SER A 4 4.17 2.07 -19.58
N PHE A 5 3.33 2.01 -18.55
CA PHE A 5 3.04 0.75 -17.90
C PHE A 5 2.24 -0.16 -18.82
N THR A 6 2.48 -1.46 -18.72
CA THR A 6 1.61 -2.47 -19.32
C THR A 6 0.27 -2.50 -18.60
N GLU A 7 -0.75 -3.08 -19.24
CA GLU A 7 -2.07 -3.25 -18.63
C GLU A 7 -2.01 -4.05 -17.32
N GLU A 8 -1.20 -5.11 -17.27
CA GLU A 8 -0.97 -5.90 -16.06
C GLU A 8 -0.34 -5.06 -14.92
N GLN A 9 0.64 -4.22 -15.25
CA GLN A 9 1.27 -3.32 -14.28
C GLN A 9 0.28 -2.28 -13.75
N LEU A 10 -0.61 -1.77 -14.59
CA LEU A 10 -1.68 -0.84 -14.17
C LEU A 10 -2.67 -1.53 -13.24
N LEU A 11 -3.08 -2.77 -13.55
CA LEU A 11 -3.98 -3.56 -12.70
C LEU A 11 -3.35 -3.83 -11.34
N PHE A 12 -2.08 -4.25 -11.32
CA PHE A 12 -1.35 -4.50 -10.08
C PHE A 12 -1.19 -3.22 -9.25
N LYS A 13 -0.82 -2.10 -9.89
CA LYS A 13 -0.74 -0.79 -9.24
C LYS A 13 -2.07 -0.40 -8.59
N GLU A 14 -3.19 -0.63 -9.27
CA GLU A 14 -4.52 -0.33 -8.71
C GLU A 14 -4.82 -1.17 -7.46
N GLN A 15 -4.49 -2.45 -7.47
CA GLN A 15 -4.66 -3.35 -6.32
C GLN A 15 -3.82 -2.90 -5.11
N VAL A 16 -2.53 -2.58 -5.33
CA VAL A 16 -1.64 -2.06 -4.29
C VAL A 16 -2.16 -0.76 -3.70
N LEU A 17 -2.61 0.18 -4.54
CA LEU A 17 -3.15 1.46 -4.07
C LEU A 17 -4.45 1.29 -3.28
N LYS A 18 -5.34 0.37 -3.69
CA LYS A 18 -6.56 0.06 -2.94
C LYS A 18 -6.23 -0.52 -1.56
N PHE A 19 -5.29 -1.45 -1.50
CA PHE A 19 -4.82 -2.03 -0.23
C PHE A 19 -4.23 -0.95 0.68
N ALA A 20 -3.29 -0.15 0.18
CA ALA A 20 -2.62 0.89 0.96
C ALA A 20 -3.62 1.91 1.53
N ARG A 21 -4.58 2.38 0.72
CA ARG A 21 -5.62 3.33 1.16
C ARG A 21 -6.53 2.75 2.24
N LYS A 22 -6.86 1.46 2.16
CA LYS A 22 -7.79 0.80 3.09
C LYS A 22 -7.11 0.35 4.37
N GLU A 23 -5.92 -0.24 4.28
CA GLU A 23 -5.28 -0.91 5.40
C GLU A 23 -4.17 -0.05 6.04
N ILE A 24 -3.34 0.62 5.23
CA ILE A 24 -2.16 1.34 5.74
C ILE A 24 -2.50 2.77 6.17
N VAL A 25 -3.13 3.55 5.29
CA VAL A 25 -3.40 5.00 5.50
C VAL A 25 -4.11 5.31 6.81
N PRO A 26 -5.11 4.54 7.29
CA PRO A 26 -5.82 4.88 8.53
C PRO A 26 -4.95 4.81 9.79
N ARG A 27 -3.83 4.08 9.78
CA ARG A 27 -3.01 3.80 10.97
C ARG A 27 -1.56 4.27 10.87
N CYS A 28 -1.07 4.55 9.66
CA CYS A 28 0.36 4.80 9.44
C CYS A 28 0.91 5.98 10.25
N GLN A 29 0.13 7.06 10.41
CA GLN A 29 0.57 8.23 11.19
C GLN A 29 0.73 7.90 12.68
N GLU A 30 -0.19 7.13 13.26
CA GLU A 30 -0.11 6.76 14.68
C GLU A 30 1.09 5.86 14.95
N HIS A 31 1.29 4.85 14.10
CA HIS A 31 2.43 3.93 14.21
C HIS A 31 3.77 4.65 14.03
N ASP A 32 3.87 5.58 13.06
CA ASP A 32 5.06 6.38 12.83
C ASP A 32 5.40 7.25 14.06
N LEU A 33 4.40 7.94 14.62
CA LEU A 33 4.58 8.76 15.83
C LEU A 33 5.03 7.95 17.06
N LYS A 34 4.59 6.70 17.17
CA LYS A 34 4.98 5.79 18.28
C LYS A 34 6.27 5.02 17.99
N GLY A 35 6.78 5.03 16.77
CA GLY A 35 7.89 4.16 16.35
C GLY A 35 7.52 2.67 16.37
N GLU A 36 6.25 2.34 16.13
CA GLU A 36 5.73 0.97 16.18
C GLU A 36 5.51 0.40 14.76
N PHE A 37 5.63 -0.92 14.63
CA PHE A 37 5.34 -1.61 13.38
C PHE A 37 3.87 -2.06 13.29
N ASP A 38 3.18 -1.74 12.19
CA ASP A 38 1.80 -2.16 11.94
C ASP A 38 1.74 -3.63 11.48
N TYR A 39 1.83 -4.55 12.45
CA TYR A 39 1.66 -5.98 12.19
C TYR A 39 0.27 -6.34 11.67
N GLN A 40 -0.75 -5.51 11.88
CA GLN A 40 -2.11 -5.78 11.42
C GLN A 40 -2.20 -5.62 9.90
N SER A 41 -1.70 -4.51 9.36
CA SER A 41 -1.63 -4.29 7.92
C SER A 41 -0.69 -5.30 7.27
N PHE A 42 0.47 -5.57 7.90
CA PHE A 42 1.46 -6.49 7.34
C PHE A 42 0.92 -7.92 7.16
N ARG A 43 0.11 -8.43 8.09
CA ARG A 43 -0.50 -9.77 7.96
C ARG A 43 -1.55 -9.88 6.86
N LYS A 44 -2.05 -8.76 6.34
CA LYS A 44 -3.05 -8.73 5.27
C LYS A 44 -2.44 -8.52 3.88
N LEU A 45 -1.17 -8.14 3.84
CA LEU A 45 -0.39 -7.98 2.61
C LEU A 45 -0.04 -9.37 2.05
#